data_AF-A0A522E5X6-F1
#
_entry.id   AF-A0A522E5X6-F1
#
_cell.length_a   1.000
_cell.length_b   1.000
_cell.length_c   1.000
_cell.angle_alpha   90.00
_cell.angle_beta   90.00
_cell.angle_gamma   90.00
#
_symmetry.space_group_name_H-M   'P 1'
#
loop_
_entity.id
_entity.type
_entity.pdbx_description
1 polymer ?
#
loop_
_entity_poly.entity_id
_entity_poly.type
_entity_poly.pdbx_seq_one_letter_code
_entity_poly.pdbx_strand_id
1 'polypeptide(L)'
;MKELDGYCMRWGVNVIIGKKMADEIDTLNWDRLTPSFHAPLKIVDAEKGVLVAGCKKYLGNAHEPKSLEILKGATHYFDDTPTMQDRLFTATHDWFKKF
;
A
#
# COMPACT_ATOMS: atom_id res chain seq x y z
N MET A 1 -22.26 -5.09 17.16
CA MET A 1 -21.69 -3.95 16.40
C MET A 1 -21.76 -2.62 17.15
N LYS A 2 -22.84 -2.30 17.89
CA LYS A 2 -22.87 -1.14 18.81
C LYS A 2 -21.80 -1.21 19.91
N GLU A 3 -21.40 -2.40 20.34
CA GLU A 3 -20.40 -2.61 21.41
C GLU A 3 -18.95 -2.33 20.98
N LEU A 4 -18.67 -2.23 19.67
CA LEU A 4 -17.32 -2.02 19.14
C LEU A 4 -17.10 -0.61 18.57
N ASP A 5 -18.15 0.23 18.51
CA ASP A 5 -18.16 1.52 17.78
C ASP A 5 -17.45 1.44 16.41
N GLY A 6 -17.69 0.32 15.73
CA GLY A 6 -16.97 -0.07 14.52
C GLY A 6 -17.62 0.49 13.27
N TYR A 7 -16.85 1.18 12.45
CA TYR A 7 -17.26 1.62 11.13
C TYR A 7 -16.86 0.59 10.08
N CYS A 8 -17.80 0.22 9.20
CA CYS A 8 -17.54 -0.64 8.05
C CYS A 8 -17.22 0.25 6.84
N MET A 9 -15.98 0.22 6.37
CA MET A 9 -15.59 0.96 5.18
C MET A 9 -16.22 0.37 3.92
N ARG A 10 -16.78 1.21 3.05
CA ARG A 10 -17.42 0.78 1.79
C ARG A 10 -16.42 0.57 0.63
N TRP A 11 -15.12 0.52 0.91
CA TRP A 11 -14.06 0.65 -0.10
C TRP A 11 -13.48 -0.70 -0.55
N GLY A 12 -14.34 -1.68 -0.85
CA GLY A 12 -13.90 -2.97 -1.42
C GLY A 12 -13.11 -3.89 -0.47
N VAL A 13 -12.89 -3.47 0.78
CA VAL A 13 -12.27 -4.27 1.85
C VAL A 13 -13.13 -4.14 3.09
N ASN A 14 -13.59 -5.26 3.65
CA ASN A 14 -14.38 -5.25 4.88
C ASN A 14 -13.43 -5.13 6.08
N VAL A 15 -13.20 -3.89 6.52
CA VAL A 15 -12.43 -3.59 7.74
C VAL A 15 -13.34 -3.02 8.81
N ILE A 16 -13.13 -3.46 10.05
CA ILE A 16 -13.73 -2.87 11.25
C ILE A 16 -12.65 -1.99 11.88
N ILE A 17 -12.85 -0.69 11.79
CA ILE A 17 -11.96 0.31 12.41
C ILE A 17 -12.78 1.22 13.34
N GLY A 18 -12.11 1.82 14.32
CA GLY A 18 -12.76 2.79 15.21
C GLY A 18 -13.18 4.03 14.43
N LYS A 19 -14.32 4.63 14.82
CA LYS A 19 -14.89 5.81 14.15
C LYS A 19 -13.88 6.93 13.88
N LYS A 20 -12.98 7.21 14.83
CA LYS A 20 -11.95 8.25 14.67
C LYS A 20 -11.02 7.98 13.48
N MET A 21 -10.58 6.73 13.31
CA MET A 21 -9.72 6.35 12.18
C MET A 21 -10.48 6.41 10.86
N ALA A 22 -11.77 6.04 10.85
CA ALA A 22 -12.62 6.18 9.67
C ALA A 22 -12.76 7.65 9.25
N ASP A 23 -13.07 8.54 10.19
CA ASP A 23 -13.19 9.97 9.93
C ASP A 23 -11.86 10.57 9.45
N GLU A 24 -10.72 10.14 10.01
CA GLU A 24 -9.38 10.54 9.55
C GLU A 24 -9.10 10.08 8.11
N ILE A 25 -9.41 8.82 7.77
CA ILE A 25 -9.21 8.28 6.42
C ILE A 25 -10.06 9.00 5.38
N ASP A 26 -11.33 9.28 5.69
CA ASP A 26 -12.27 9.94 4.78
C ASP A 26 -11.92 11.42 4.55
N THR A 27 -11.23 12.05 5.49
CA THR A 27 -10.85 13.47 5.41
C THR A 27 -9.39 13.70 4.99
N LEU A 28 -8.56 12.66 4.98
CA LEU A 28 -7.16 12.77 4.59
C LEU A 28 -7.04 13.12 3.09
N ASN A 29 -6.24 14.14 2.80
CA ASN A 29 -5.86 14.43 1.42
C ASN A 29 -4.73 13.49 0.97
N TRP A 30 -5.11 12.27 0.57
CA TRP A 30 -4.20 11.22 0.10
C TRP A 30 -3.23 11.67 -1.01
N ASP A 31 -3.65 12.63 -1.84
CA ASP A 31 -2.84 13.14 -2.96
C ASP A 31 -1.65 13.99 -2.50
N ARG A 32 -1.69 14.51 -1.28
CA ARG A 32 -0.61 15.27 -0.65
C ARG A 32 0.31 14.42 0.24
N LEU A 33 0.01 13.12 0.39
CA LEU A 33 0.78 12.26 1.27
C LEU A 33 2.19 12.02 0.72
N THR A 34 2.33 11.49 -0.50
CA THR A 34 3.65 11.15 -1.04
C THR A 34 4.57 12.35 -1.35
N PRO A 35 4.08 13.54 -1.72
CA PRO A 35 4.92 14.74 -1.77
C PRO A 35 5.54 15.14 -0.42
N SER A 36 4.97 14.71 0.72
CA SER A 36 5.53 15.04 2.03
C SER A 36 6.69 14.14 2.45
N PHE A 37 6.95 13.06 1.70
CA PHE A 37 8.02 12.12 1.99
C PHE A 37 9.36 12.66 1.46
N HIS A 38 10.33 12.78 2.36
CA HIS A 38 11.68 13.23 2.02
C HIS A 38 12.69 12.07 1.93
N ALA A 39 12.26 10.86 2.30
CA ALA A 39 13.06 9.65 2.20
C ALA A 39 12.83 8.94 0.85
N PRO A 40 13.81 8.14 0.38
CA PRO A 40 13.64 7.21 -0.74
C PRO A 40 12.36 6.37 -0.62
N LEU A 41 11.50 6.39 -1.65
CA LEU A 41 10.22 5.68 -1.63
C LEU A 41 10.23 4.45 -2.55
N LYS A 42 10.01 3.26 -1.98
CA LYS A 42 9.65 2.08 -2.75
C LYS A 42 8.22 1.65 -2.45
N ILE A 43 7.46 1.40 -3.50
CA ILE A 43 6.13 0.79 -3.43
C ILE A 43 6.24 -0.61 -4.06
N VAL A 44 5.82 -1.64 -3.32
CA VAL A 44 5.69 -3.01 -3.84
C VAL A 44 4.22 -3.38 -3.80
N ASP A 45 3.67 -3.86 -4.91
CA ASP A 45 2.24 -4.19 -5.00
C ASP A 45 2.01 -5.50 -5.77
N ALA A 46 0.87 -6.13 -5.48
CA ALA A 46 0.44 -7.37 -6.11
C ALA A 46 -0.26 -7.10 -7.45
N GLU A 47 0.06 -7.88 -8.49
CA GLU A 47 -0.50 -7.66 -9.83
C GLU A 47 -2.01 -7.89 -9.90
N LYS A 48 -2.54 -8.92 -9.22
CA LYS A 48 -3.95 -9.34 -9.36
C LYS A 48 -4.94 -8.45 -8.61
N GLY A 49 -4.47 -7.35 -8.02
CA GLY A 49 -5.28 -6.42 -7.23
C GLY A 49 -5.77 -5.19 -8.01
N VAL A 50 -6.66 -4.41 -7.38
CA VAL A 50 -7.14 -3.11 -7.91
C VAL A 50 -6.23 -1.93 -7.54
N LEU A 51 -5.18 -2.18 -6.76
CA LEU A 51 -4.37 -1.14 -6.12
C LEU A 51 -3.24 -0.61 -7.02
N VAL A 52 -2.90 -1.31 -8.11
CA VAL A 52 -1.82 -0.91 -9.03
C VAL A 52 -2.00 0.52 -9.55
N ALA A 53 -3.25 0.92 -9.85
CA ALA A 53 -3.56 2.28 -10.29
C ALA A 53 -3.31 3.32 -9.17
N GLY A 54 -3.67 2.99 -7.93
CA GLY A 54 -3.39 3.82 -6.75
C GLY A 54 -1.89 3.95 -6.48
N CYS A 55 -1.14 2.85 -6.58
CA CYS A 55 0.32 2.85 -6.44
C CYS A 55 1.00 3.76 -7.47
N LYS A 56 0.56 3.72 -8.74
CA LYS A 56 1.05 4.63 -9.79
C LYS A 56 0.75 6.09 -9.46
N LYS A 57 -0.43 6.39 -8.92
CA LYS A 57 -0.80 7.75 -8.48
C LYS A 57 0.14 8.24 -7.38
N TYR A 58 0.35 7.42 -6.34
CA TYR A 58 1.25 7.74 -5.24
C TYR A 58 2.69 7.96 -5.71
N LEU A 59 3.20 7.10 -6.59
CA LEU A 59 4.55 7.23 -7.14
C LEU A 59 4.69 8.49 -8.02
N GLY A 60 3.66 8.84 -8.80
CA GLY A 60 3.68 10.01 -9.67
C GLY A 60 4.00 11.31 -8.92
N ASN A 61 3.45 11.45 -7.71
CA ASN A 61 3.59 12.65 -6.88
C ASN A 61 4.79 12.62 -5.91
N ALA A 62 5.49 11.49 -5.78
CA ALA A 62 6.61 11.35 -4.85
C ALA A 62 7.90 12.01 -5.35
N HIS A 63 8.78 12.40 -4.43
CA HIS A 63 10.14 12.84 -4.73
C HIS A 63 11.06 11.67 -5.10
N GLU A 64 12.13 11.96 -5.85
CA GLU A 64 13.20 11.00 -6.11
C GLU A 64 14.12 10.84 -4.88
N PRO A 65 14.73 9.66 -4.65
CA PRO A 65 14.63 8.45 -5.46
C PRO A 65 13.35 7.65 -5.17
N LYS A 66 12.67 7.20 -6.22
CA LYS A 66 11.44 6.40 -6.10
C LYS A 66 11.39 5.16 -6.99
N SER A 67 10.66 4.14 -6.55
CA SER A 67 10.48 2.89 -7.31
C SER A 67 9.11 2.28 -7.08
N LEU A 68 8.54 1.69 -8.14
CA LEU A 68 7.35 0.85 -8.07
C LEU A 68 7.70 -0.53 -8.63
N GLU A 69 7.46 -1.57 -7.85
CA GLU A 69 7.64 -2.95 -8.25
C GLU A 69 6.31 -3.70 -8.15
N ILE A 70 5.80 -4.16 -9.29
CA ILE A 70 4.59 -4.97 -9.36
C ILE A 70 4.99 -6.43 -9.41
N LEU A 71 4.65 -7.20 -8.37
CA LEU A 71 4.95 -8.62 -8.30
C LEU A 71 3.93 -9.40 -9.14
N LYS A 72 4.34 -9.71 -10.38
CA LYS A 72 3.54 -10.51 -11.32
C LYS A 72 3.10 -11.83 -10.70
N GLY A 73 1.83 -12.15 -10.91
CA GLY A 73 1.17 -13.35 -10.38
C GLY A 73 0.76 -13.27 -8.91
N ALA A 74 1.09 -12.20 -8.16
CA ALA A 74 0.74 -12.07 -6.76
C ALA A 74 -0.71 -11.60 -6.54
N THR A 75 -1.33 -12.13 -5.49
CA THR A 75 -2.50 -11.59 -4.78
C THR A 75 -2.05 -10.82 -3.54
N HIS A 76 -3.00 -10.23 -2.81
CA HIS A 76 -2.75 -9.44 -1.61
C HIS A 76 -1.99 -10.19 -0.51
N TYR A 77 -2.09 -11.53 -0.48
CA TYR A 77 -1.43 -12.37 0.52
C TYR A 77 0.01 -12.73 0.16
N PHE A 78 0.44 -12.50 -1.09
CA PHE A 78 1.79 -12.83 -1.59
C PHE A 78 2.22 -14.29 -1.32
N ASP A 79 1.28 -15.23 -1.29
CA ASP A 79 1.50 -16.66 -1.05
C ASP A 79 1.17 -17.53 -2.29
N ASP A 80 0.92 -16.89 -3.44
CA ASP A 80 0.50 -17.55 -4.69
C ASP A 80 1.46 -18.63 -5.20
N THR A 81 2.74 -18.53 -4.86
CA THR A 81 3.77 -19.49 -5.26
C THR A 81 4.79 -19.66 -4.13
N PRO A 82 5.53 -20.79 -4.07
CA PRO A 82 6.55 -21.00 -3.04
C PRO A 82 7.64 -19.93 -2.97
N THR A 83 7.85 -19.16 -4.04
CA THR A 83 8.91 -18.13 -4.12
C THR A 83 8.37 -16.71 -3.99
N MET A 84 7.06 -16.52 -3.84
CA MET A 84 6.45 -15.19 -3.90
C MET A 84 6.91 -14.30 -2.73
N GLN A 85 6.97 -14.87 -1.53
CA GLN A 85 7.44 -14.17 -0.34
C GLN A 85 8.95 -13.85 -0.43
N ASP A 86 9.76 -14.74 -1.01
CA ASP A 86 11.19 -14.47 -1.25
C ASP A 86 11.40 -13.31 -2.22
N ARG A 87 10.56 -13.21 -3.26
CA ARG A 87 10.58 -12.08 -4.19
C ARG A 87 10.23 -10.76 -3.49
N LEU A 88 9.18 -10.75 -2.66
CA LEU A 88 8.81 -9.60 -1.85
C LEU A 88 9.93 -9.21 -0.87
N PHE A 89 10.53 -10.18 -0.19
CA PHE A 89 11.64 -9.97 0.72
C PHE A 89 12.84 -9.38 0.00
N THR A 90 13.25 -9.97 -1.12
CA THR A 90 14.40 -9.51 -1.93
C THR A 90 14.18 -8.09 -2.42
N ALA A 91 13.00 -7.79 -2.99
CA ALA A 91 12.66 -6.45 -3.47
C ALA A 91 12.76 -5.38 -2.36
N THR A 92 12.37 -5.75 -1.14
CA THR A 92 12.40 -4.86 0.03
C THR A 92 13.83 -4.72 0.58
N HIS A 93 14.51 -5.84 0.79
CA HIS A 93 15.87 -5.89 1.33
C HIS A 93 16.88 -5.16 0.43
N ASP A 94 16.80 -5.35 -0.89
CA ASP A 94 17.72 -4.70 -1.83
C ASP A 94 17.52 -3.19 -1.87
N TRP A 95 16.30 -2.71 -1.62
CA TRP A 95 16.04 -1.27 -1.49
C TRP A 95 16.73 -0.68 -0.26
N PHE A 96 16.53 -1.31 0.91
CA PHE A 96 17.17 -0.88 2.16
C PHE A 96 18.69 -1.05 2.16
N LYS A 97 19.23 -1.99 1.38
CA LYS A 97 20.68 -2.08 1.20
C LYS A 97 21.24 -0.94 0.34
N LYS A 98 20.44 -0.40 -0.57
CA LYS A 98 20.86 0.65 -1.49
C LYS A 98 20.75 2.06 -0.88
N PHE A 99 19.79 2.28 0.01
CA PHE A 99 19.43 3.58 0.58
C PHE A 99 19.27 3.51 2.09
#